data_AF-A0A3N1GD88-F1
#
_entry.id   AF-A0A3N1GD88-F1
#
_cell.length_a   1.000
_cell.length_b   1.000
_cell.length_c   1.000
_cell.angle_alpha   90.00
_cell.angle_beta   90.00
_cell.angle_gamma   90.00
#
_symmetry.space_group_name_H-M   'P 1'
#
loop_
_entity.id
_entity.type
_entity.pdbx_description
1 polymer ?
#
loop_
_entity_poly.entity_id
_entity_poly.type
_entity_poly.pdbx_seq_one_letter_code
_entity_poly.pdbx_strand_id
1 'polypeptide(L)'
;MTIRTNTPNVLDNPPIPVQAKLAAAWTSFMFFYIYVDYFHLYKPGALDDILVGVVFEFDISSTLLTTFLVSMSIPILMVVLSMTLPARVNRATNLVVASLYIPYSVINAVGESWEWASFYGLSIGLEVLLLAFILRSAWTWPRTPAVPAGPATTDLRQ
;
A
#
# COMPACT_ATOMS: atom_id res chain seq x y z
N MET A 1 14.04 -15.62 -43.83
CA MET A 1 13.42 -14.85 -42.74
C MET A 1 12.34 -15.72 -42.12
N THR A 2 12.62 -16.38 -41.00
CA THR A 2 11.70 -17.33 -40.37
C THR A 2 10.86 -16.59 -39.33
N ILE A 3 9.54 -16.54 -39.55
CA ILE A 3 8.58 -16.01 -38.58
C ILE A 3 8.40 -17.09 -37.51
N ARG A 4 8.99 -16.90 -36.33
CA ARG A 4 8.66 -17.70 -35.14
C ARG A 4 7.29 -17.26 -34.63
N THR A 5 6.27 -18.07 -34.85
CA THR A 5 5.03 -18.00 -34.09
C THR A 5 5.31 -18.47 -32.67
N ASN A 6 5.40 -17.53 -31.73
CA ASN A 6 5.47 -17.82 -30.31
C ASN A 6 4.08 -18.31 -29.88
N THR A 7 3.92 -19.61 -29.66
CA THR A 7 2.69 -20.18 -29.10
C THR A 7 2.52 -19.64 -27.67
N PRO A 8 1.40 -18.99 -27.32
CA PRO A 8 1.17 -18.51 -25.95
C PRO A 8 1.23 -19.68 -24.98
N ASN A 9 1.98 -19.56 -23.89
CA ASN A 9 2.04 -20.59 -22.87
C ASN A 9 0.71 -20.56 -22.10
N VAL A 10 0.10 -21.72 -21.84
CA VAL A 10 -1.20 -21.84 -21.16
C VAL A 10 -1.16 -21.27 -19.73
N LEU A 11 0.04 -21.03 -19.18
CA LEU A 11 0.28 -20.37 -17.90
C LEU A 11 0.58 -18.86 -18.00
N ASP A 12 0.43 -18.24 -19.18
CA ASP A 12 0.63 -16.79 -19.33
C ASP A 12 -0.50 -16.02 -18.63
N ASN A 13 -0.20 -15.45 -17.46
CA ASN A 13 -1.12 -14.53 -16.79
C ASN A 13 -1.27 -13.24 -17.63
N PRO A 14 -2.49 -12.72 -17.81
CA PRO A 14 -2.68 -11.44 -18.47
C PRO A 14 -1.93 -10.34 -17.70
N PRO A 15 -1.42 -9.32 -18.40
CA PRO A 15 -0.69 -8.23 -17.76
C PRO A 15 -1.57 -7.52 -16.73
N ILE A 16 -1.17 -7.58 -15.46
CA ILE A 16 -1.89 -6.93 -14.35
C ILE A 16 -1.68 -5.41 -14.42
N PRO A 17 -2.75 -4.60 -14.44
CA PRO A 17 -2.64 -3.14 -14.46
C PRO A 17 -1.97 -2.62 -13.17
N VAL A 18 -1.18 -1.55 -13.28
CA VAL A 18 -0.43 -0.98 -12.14
C VAL A 18 -1.39 -0.56 -11.02
N GLN A 19 -2.56 -0.05 -11.37
CA GLN A 19 -3.66 0.26 -10.46
C GLN A 19 -3.99 -0.90 -9.53
N ALA A 20 -4.17 -2.11 -10.09
CA ALA A 20 -4.51 -3.29 -9.31
C ALA A 20 -3.36 -3.72 -8.38
N LYS A 21 -2.10 -3.57 -8.83
CA LYS A 21 -0.92 -3.83 -7.98
C LYS A 21 -0.87 -2.87 -6.79
N LEU A 22 -1.13 -1.58 -7.03
CA LEU A 22 -1.16 -0.54 -5.99
C LEU A 22 -2.31 -0.79 -5.00
N ALA A 23 -3.51 -1.06 -5.50
CA ALA A 23 -4.67 -1.36 -4.66
C ALA A 23 -4.46 -2.63 -3.80
N ALA A 24 -3.91 -3.69 -4.41
CA ALA A 24 -3.54 -4.90 -3.68
C ALA A 24 -2.48 -4.62 -2.60
N ALA A 25 -1.47 -3.82 -2.91
CA ALA A 25 -0.42 -3.48 -1.95
C ALA A 25 -0.95 -2.64 -0.76
N TRP A 26 -1.80 -1.64 -1.00
CA TRP A 26 -2.47 -0.89 0.07
C TRP A 26 -3.41 -1.77 0.90
N THR A 27 -4.09 -2.71 0.26
CA THR A 27 -4.95 -3.68 0.94
C THR A 27 -4.13 -4.59 1.84
N SER A 28 -3.03 -5.16 1.33
CA SER A 28 -2.09 -5.96 2.13
C SER A 28 -1.47 -5.15 3.26
N PHE A 29 -1.09 -3.90 3.01
CA PHE A 29 -0.57 -2.99 4.04
C PHE A 29 -1.59 -2.80 5.16
N MET A 30 -2.84 -2.48 4.83
CA MET A 30 -3.89 -2.30 5.83
C MET A 30 -4.24 -3.58 6.61
N PHE A 31 -4.35 -4.72 5.93
CA PHE A 31 -4.58 -5.99 6.63
C PHE A 31 -3.45 -6.30 7.61
N PHE A 32 -2.21 -6.12 7.15
CA PHE A 32 -1.05 -6.37 8.00
C PHE A 32 -1.02 -5.42 9.19
N TYR A 33 -1.21 -4.12 8.96
CA TYR A 33 -1.24 -3.09 10.00
C TYR A 33 -2.31 -3.37 11.07
N ILE A 34 -3.52 -3.74 10.65
CA ILE A 34 -4.61 -4.11 11.58
C ILE A 34 -4.22 -5.30 12.46
N TYR A 35 -3.53 -6.31 11.90
CA TYR A 35 -3.07 -7.44 12.69
C TYR A 35 -1.91 -7.08 13.63
N VAL A 36 -1.03 -6.16 13.24
CA VAL A 36 0.02 -5.62 14.13
C VAL A 36 -0.63 -4.94 15.33
N ASP A 37 -1.61 -4.05 15.11
CA ASP A 37 -2.36 -3.38 16.18
C ASP A 37 -3.11 -4.40 17.05
N TYR A 38 -3.74 -5.40 16.42
CA TYR A 38 -4.45 -6.45 17.14
C TYR A 38 -3.52 -7.27 18.02
N PHE A 39 -2.32 -7.64 17.53
CA PHE A 39 -1.35 -8.38 18.32
C PHE A 39 -0.70 -7.53 19.41
N HIS A 40 -0.55 -6.21 19.19
CA HIS A 40 -0.09 -5.28 20.22
C HIS A 40 -1.00 -5.30 21.46
N LEU A 41 -2.31 -5.52 21.31
CA LEU A 41 -3.22 -5.67 22.46
C LEU A 41 -2.86 -6.86 23.36
N TYR A 42 -2.16 -7.88 22.87
CA TYR A 42 -1.72 -9.01 23.69
C TYR A 42 -0.39 -8.75 24.41
N LYS A 43 0.29 -7.64 24.13
CA LYS A 43 1.50 -7.25 24.83
C LYS A 43 1.16 -6.95 26.30
N PRO A 44 1.93 -7.48 27.28
CA PRO A 44 1.71 -7.18 28.69
C PRO A 44 1.66 -5.68 28.94
N GLY A 45 0.67 -5.23 29.73
CA GLY A 45 0.42 -3.82 30.04
C GLY A 45 -0.46 -3.08 29.02
N ALA A 46 -0.51 -3.48 27.74
CA ALA A 46 -1.23 -2.72 26.71
C ALA A 46 -2.75 -2.62 26.98
N LEU A 47 -3.39 -3.72 27.39
CA LEU A 47 -4.82 -3.69 27.77
C LEU A 47 -5.06 -2.96 29.08
N ASP A 48 -4.12 -3.07 30.05
CA ASP A 48 -4.24 -2.39 31.34
C ASP A 48 -4.18 -0.86 31.14
N ASP A 49 -3.28 -0.38 30.30
CA ASP A 49 -3.17 1.02 29.90
C ASP A 49 -4.47 1.52 29.24
N ILE A 50 -5.03 0.74 28.31
CA ILE A 50 -6.31 1.08 27.66
C ILE A 50 -7.46 1.16 28.68
N LEU A 51 -7.50 0.26 29.67
CA LEU A 51 -8.53 0.26 30.72
C LEU A 51 -8.46 1.50 31.62
N VAL A 52 -7.27 2.06 31.82
CA VAL A 52 -7.10 3.33 32.56
C VAL A 52 -7.13 4.56 31.65
N GLY A 53 -7.43 4.38 30.36
CA GLY A 53 -7.65 5.47 29.42
C GLY A 53 -6.40 5.97 28.70
N VAL A 54 -5.35 5.15 28.58
CA VAL A 54 -4.09 5.49 27.91
C VAL A 54 -3.87 4.57 26.69
N VAL A 55 -3.36 5.14 25.59
CA VAL A 55 -2.89 4.36 24.44
C VAL A 55 -1.55 4.90 23.97
N PHE A 56 -0.58 4.00 23.79
CA PHE A 56 0.82 4.33 23.52
C PHE A 56 1.43 5.17 24.67
N GLU A 57 1.36 6.49 24.58
CA GLU A 57 1.82 7.44 25.62
C GLU A 57 0.81 8.58 25.85
N PHE A 58 -0.40 8.47 25.28
CA PHE A 58 -1.39 9.55 25.25
C PHE A 58 -2.70 9.16 25.93
N ASP A 59 -3.32 10.15 26.59
CA ASP A 59 -4.67 10.02 27.11
C ASP A 59 -5.68 9.84 25.95
N ILE A 60 -6.53 8.82 26.09
CA ILE A 60 -7.60 8.54 25.16
C ILE A 60 -8.58 9.72 25.20
N SER A 61 -8.70 10.38 24.05
CA SER A 61 -9.59 11.52 23.85
C SER A 61 -10.27 11.42 22.49
N SER A 62 -11.42 12.09 22.34
CA SER A 62 -12.11 12.17 21.06
C SER A 62 -11.19 12.71 19.96
N THR A 63 -10.31 13.65 20.28
CA THR A 63 -9.35 14.24 19.33
C THR A 63 -8.28 13.24 18.90
N LEU A 64 -7.73 12.48 19.86
CA LEU A 64 -6.72 11.46 19.55
C LEU A 64 -7.31 10.37 18.65
N LEU A 65 -8.46 9.81 19.03
CA LEU A 65 -9.13 8.77 18.24
C LEU A 65 -9.55 9.26 16.86
N THR A 66 -9.99 10.52 16.74
CA THR A 66 -10.29 11.13 15.44
C THR A 66 -9.01 11.27 14.60
N THR A 67 -7.88 11.64 15.21
CA THR A 67 -6.59 11.71 14.51
C THR A 67 -6.16 10.34 13.99
N PHE A 68 -6.28 9.28 14.80
CA PHE A 68 -6.00 7.91 14.35
C PHE A 68 -6.93 7.47 13.22
N LEU A 69 -8.23 7.76 13.32
CA LEU A 69 -9.20 7.46 12.27
C LEU A 69 -8.86 8.19 10.96
N VAL A 70 -8.56 9.49 11.02
CA VAL A 70 -8.19 10.27 9.83
C VAL A 70 -6.91 9.74 9.22
N SER A 71 -5.90 9.45 10.05
CA SER A 71 -4.65 8.82 9.61
C SER A 71 -4.97 7.53 8.86
N MET A 72 -5.58 6.53 9.50
CA MET A 72 -5.85 5.23 8.87
C MET A 72 -6.80 5.30 7.68
N SER A 73 -7.68 6.30 7.61
CA SER A 73 -8.53 6.51 6.45
C SER A 73 -7.74 6.80 5.18
N ILE A 74 -6.55 7.40 5.27
CA ILE A 74 -5.71 7.70 4.09
C ILE A 74 -5.33 6.41 3.32
N PRO A 75 -4.62 5.43 3.91
CA PRO A 75 -4.26 4.19 3.23
C PRO A 75 -5.48 3.32 2.87
N ILE A 76 -6.56 3.38 3.65
CA ILE A 76 -7.83 2.72 3.30
C ILE A 76 -8.40 3.32 2.00
N LEU A 77 -8.47 4.65 1.90
CA LEU A 77 -8.95 5.32 0.69
C LEU A 77 -8.00 5.09 -0.49
N MET A 78 -6.69 4.96 -0.25
CA MET A 78 -5.72 4.64 -1.29
C MET A 78 -6.02 3.34 -2.03
N VAL A 79 -6.71 2.38 -1.41
CA VAL A 79 -7.20 1.16 -2.08
C VAL A 79 -8.11 1.52 -3.25
N VAL A 80 -9.13 2.35 -2.99
CA VAL A 80 -10.12 2.76 -4.01
C VAL A 80 -9.54 3.80 -4.97
N LEU A 81 -8.78 4.76 -4.43
CA LEU A 81 -8.16 5.83 -5.23
C LEU A 81 -7.15 5.28 -6.23
N SER A 82 -6.43 4.20 -5.88
CA SER A 82 -5.51 3.52 -6.80
C SER A 82 -6.22 2.92 -8.02
N MET A 83 -7.52 2.61 -7.92
CA MET A 83 -8.31 2.07 -9.02
C MET A 83 -9.07 3.13 -9.82
N THR A 84 -9.33 4.30 -9.22
CA THR A 84 -10.29 5.29 -9.76
C THR A 84 -9.62 6.57 -10.25
N LEU A 85 -8.47 6.96 -9.68
CA LEU A 85 -7.79 8.20 -10.06
C LEU A 85 -7.14 8.10 -11.46
N PRO A 86 -7.14 9.20 -12.24
CA PRO A 86 -6.37 9.28 -13.48
C PRO A 86 -4.89 9.01 -13.24
N ALA A 87 -4.23 8.31 -14.17
CA ALA A 87 -2.88 7.78 -13.98
C ALA A 87 -1.85 8.79 -13.43
N ARG A 88 -1.88 10.04 -13.93
CA ARG A 88 -0.95 11.09 -13.47
C ARG A 88 -1.16 11.47 -12.01
N VAL A 89 -2.41 11.65 -11.60
CA VAL A 89 -2.77 12.02 -10.21
C VAL A 89 -2.51 10.82 -9.29
N ASN A 90 -2.98 9.65 -9.71
CA ASN A 90 -2.82 8.39 -8.99
C ASN A 90 -1.34 8.11 -8.65
N ARG A 91 -0.45 8.27 -9.63
CA ARG A 91 1.00 8.14 -9.44
C ARG A 91 1.54 9.13 -8.41
N ALA A 92 1.19 10.40 -8.52
CA ALA A 92 1.67 11.44 -7.60
C ALA A 92 1.18 11.16 -6.17
N THR A 93 -0.10 10.85 -6.00
CA THR A 93 -0.71 10.53 -4.72
C THR A 93 -0.05 9.30 -4.08
N ASN A 94 0.15 8.22 -4.83
CA ASN A 94 0.82 7.01 -4.31
C ASN A 94 2.25 7.30 -3.84
N LEU A 95 3.02 8.10 -4.60
CA LEU A 95 4.38 8.46 -4.22
C LEU A 95 4.40 9.28 -2.92
N VAL A 96 3.56 10.31 -2.82
CA VAL A 96 3.49 11.17 -1.63
C VAL A 96 3.04 10.38 -0.40
N VAL A 97 1.92 9.66 -0.51
CA VAL A 97 1.35 8.93 0.63
C VAL A 97 2.30 7.83 1.09
N ALA A 98 2.83 7.01 0.18
CA ALA A 98 3.75 5.95 0.59
C ALA A 98 5.03 6.50 1.24
N SER A 99 5.56 7.63 0.76
CA SER A 99 6.71 8.29 1.40
C SER A 99 6.41 8.83 2.80
N LEU A 100 5.20 9.35 3.04
CA LEU A 100 4.79 9.82 4.37
C LEU A 100 4.57 8.66 5.36
N TYR A 101 4.11 7.51 4.88
CA TYR A 101 3.86 6.34 5.73
C TYR A 101 5.12 5.60 6.15
N ILE A 102 6.26 5.76 5.45
CA ILE A 102 7.53 5.14 5.86
C ILE A 102 7.98 5.63 7.25
N PRO A 103 8.17 6.94 7.52
CA PRO A 103 8.54 7.40 8.85
C PRO A 103 7.43 7.14 9.87
N TYR A 104 6.17 7.17 9.45
CA TYR A 104 5.04 6.82 10.32
C TYR A 104 5.15 5.39 10.87
N SER A 105 5.39 4.40 10.01
CA SER A 105 5.62 3.01 10.43
C SER A 105 6.81 2.86 11.38
N VAL A 106 7.89 3.62 11.17
CA VAL A 106 9.10 3.54 12.02
C VAL A 106 8.84 4.08 13.43
N ILE A 107 8.01 5.12 13.57
CA ILE A 107 7.71 5.73 14.87
C ILE A 107 6.96 4.76 15.81
N ASN A 108 6.26 3.76 15.26
CA ASN A 108 5.52 2.78 16.08
C ASN A 108 6.39 1.96 17.04
N ALA A 109 7.71 1.88 16.83
CA ALA A 109 8.63 1.18 17.74
C ALA A 109 9.34 2.12 18.74
N VAL A 110 9.01 3.41 18.76
CA VAL A 110 9.60 4.36 19.72
C VAL A 110 9.16 3.98 21.13
N GLY A 111 10.10 3.98 22.08
CA GLY A 111 9.84 3.64 23.48
C GLY A 111 9.77 2.13 23.77
N GLU A 112 9.89 1.27 22.75
CA GLU A 112 9.76 -0.17 22.92
C GLU A 112 11.02 -0.86 23.45
N SER A 113 10.81 -1.97 24.17
CA SER A 113 11.90 -2.72 24.78
C SER A 113 12.54 -3.71 23.78
N TRP A 114 13.78 -4.11 24.07
CA TRP A 114 14.51 -5.10 23.25
C TRP A 114 13.82 -6.47 23.20
N GLU A 115 12.98 -6.80 24.18
CA GLU A 115 12.17 -8.02 24.19
C GLU A 115 11.24 -8.10 22.97
N TRP A 116 10.69 -6.96 22.55
CA TRP A 116 9.75 -6.86 21.42
C TRP A 116 10.42 -6.51 20.09
N ALA A 117 11.75 -6.46 20.04
CA ALA A 117 12.50 -6.05 18.84
C ALA A 117 12.22 -6.93 17.61
N SER A 118 11.97 -8.23 17.80
CA SER A 118 11.62 -9.14 16.70
C SER A 118 10.23 -8.85 16.13
N PHE A 119 9.25 -8.57 16.98
CA PHE A 119 7.89 -8.22 16.60
C PHE A 119 7.87 -6.89 15.83
N TYR A 120 8.50 -5.85 16.37
CA TYR A 120 8.57 -4.54 15.72
C TYR A 120 9.47 -4.52 14.49
N GLY A 121 10.60 -5.23 14.51
CA GLY A 121 11.49 -5.35 13.36
C GLY A 121 10.84 -6.06 12.18
N LEU A 122 10.09 -7.14 12.43
CA LEU A 122 9.35 -7.85 11.38
C LEU A 122 8.17 -7.03 10.87
N SER A 123 7.39 -6.41 11.76
CA SER A 123 6.23 -5.60 11.36
C SER A 123 6.65 -4.39 10.53
N ILE A 124 7.53 -3.54 11.06
CA ILE A 124 8.03 -2.36 10.34
C ILE A 124 8.75 -2.79 9.06
N GLY A 125 9.51 -3.88 9.09
CA GLY A 125 10.19 -4.42 7.91
C GLY A 125 9.22 -4.77 6.78
N LEU A 126 8.12 -5.47 7.08
CA LEU A 126 7.10 -5.85 6.09
C LEU A 126 6.28 -4.66 5.62
N GLU A 127 5.92 -3.74 6.52
CA GLU A 127 5.24 -2.48 6.19
C GLU A 127 6.07 -1.64 5.22
N VAL A 128 7.33 -1.39 5.55
CA VAL A 128 8.25 -0.62 4.70
C VAL A 128 8.52 -1.34 3.37
N LEU A 129 8.56 -2.67 3.35
CA LEU A 129 8.68 -3.44 2.11
C LEU A 129 7.47 -3.25 1.18
N LEU A 130 6.25 -3.26 1.73
CA LEU A 130 5.03 -2.97 0.98
C LEU A 130 5.00 -1.53 0.47
N LEU A 131 5.40 -0.56 1.29
CA LEU A 131 5.50 0.85 0.91
C LEU A 131 6.57 1.06 -0.17
N ALA A 132 7.72 0.39 -0.08
CA ALA A 132 8.76 0.41 -1.11
C ALA A 132 8.27 -0.22 -2.41
N PHE A 133 7.46 -1.28 -2.34
CA PHE A 133 6.81 -1.87 -3.52
C PHE A 133 5.82 -0.89 -4.17
N ILE A 134 5.03 -0.16 -3.38
CA ILE A 134 4.12 0.89 -3.87
C ILE A 134 4.92 1.99 -4.57
N LEU A 135 5.98 2.51 -3.93
CA LEU A 135 6.86 3.53 -4.50
C LEU A 135 7.46 3.08 -5.82
N ARG A 136 8.00 1.85 -5.88
CA ARG A 136 8.58 1.29 -7.10
C ARG A 136 7.53 1.17 -8.21
N SER A 137 6.35 0.64 -7.89
CA SER A 137 5.27 0.43 -8.85
C SER A 137 4.72 1.74 -9.41
N ALA A 138 4.55 2.76 -8.56
CA ALA A 138 4.14 4.09 -8.99
C ALA A 138 5.25 4.78 -9.79
N TRP A 139 6.51 4.65 -9.37
CA TRP A 139 7.64 5.31 -10.02
C TRP A 139 7.83 4.85 -11.46
N THR A 140 7.76 3.53 -11.70
CA THR A 140 7.98 2.90 -13.01
C THR A 140 6.76 2.92 -13.93
N TRP A 141 5.61 3.44 -13.46
CA TRP A 141 4.40 3.55 -14.27
C TRP A 141 4.66 4.40 -15.53
N PRO A 142 4.47 3.83 -16.75
CA PRO A 142 4.65 4.56 -18.01
C PRO A 142 3.83 5.85 -18.09
N ARG A 143 4.44 6.90 -18.65
CA ARG A 143 3.86 8.26 -18.75
C ARG A 143 2.95 8.45 -19.97
N THR A 144 2.97 7.53 -20.92
CA THR A 144 2.25 7.67 -22.19
C THR A 144 0.85 7.08 -22.04
N PRO A 145 -0.22 7.81 -22.41
CA PRO A 145 -1.53 7.21 -22.61
C PRO A 145 -1.37 6.01 -23.56
N ALA A 146 -2.02 4.89 -23.27
CA ALA A 146 -2.16 3.85 -24.27
C ALA A 146 -2.82 4.50 -25.49
N VAL A 147 -2.06 4.65 -26.59
CA VAL A 147 -2.62 5.11 -27.86
C VAL A 147 -3.74 4.13 -28.18
N PRO A 148 -5.00 4.57 -28.31
CA PRO A 148 -6.06 3.69 -28.77
C PRO A 148 -5.58 3.11 -30.10
N ALA A 149 -5.51 1.78 -30.20
CA ALA A 149 -5.22 1.15 -31.49
C ALA A 149 -6.28 1.66 -32.47
N GLY A 150 -5.86 2.56 -33.36
CA GLY A 150 -6.74 3.10 -34.40
C GLY A 150 -7.27 1.95 -35.23
N PRO A 151 -8.53 2.02 -35.72
CA PRO A 151 -9.08 0.95 -36.54
C PRO A 151 -8.14 0.69 -37.70
N ALA A 152 -7.74 -0.58 -37.88
CA ALA A 152 -6.87 -1.00 -38.96
C ALA A 152 -7.47 -0.51 -40.28
N THR A 153 -6.82 0.45 -40.93
CA THR A 153 -7.17 0.90 -42.27
C THR A 153 -7.09 -0.31 -43.18
N THR A 154 -8.25 -0.83 -43.55
CA THR A 154 -8.38 -1.88 -44.54
C THR A 154 -8.09 -1.22 -45.89
N ASP A 155 -6.82 -1.25 -46.29
CA ASP A 155 -6.39 -0.84 -47.62
C ASP A 155 -6.96 -1.85 -48.63
N LEU A 156 -8.21 -1.63 -49.04
CA LEU A 156 -8.79 -2.27 -50.21
C LEU A 156 -8.28 -1.53 -51.45
N ARG A 157 -7.09 -1.92 -51.93
CA ARG A 157 -6.68 -1.57 -53.29
C ARG A 157 -7.47 -2.43 -54.29
N GLN A 158 -8.33 -1.74 -55.03
CA GLN A 158 -8.83 -2.17 -56.35
C GLN A 158 -7.78 -1.87 -57.42
#